data_AF-A0A1D2R4F3-F1
#
_entry.id   AF-A0A1D2R4F3-F1
#
_cell.length_a   1.000
_cell.length_b   1.000
_cell.length_c   1.000
_cell.angle_alpha   90.00
_cell.angle_beta   90.00
_cell.angle_gamma   90.00
#
_symmetry.space_group_name_H-M   'P 1'
#
loop_
_entity.id
_entity.type
_entity.pdbx_description
1 polymer ?
#
loop_
_entity_poly.entity_id
_entity_poly.type
_entity_poly.pdbx_seq_one_letter_code
_entity_poly.pdbx_strand_id
1 'polypeptide(L)'
;MIMGHSDCGALKAFMRGYENTEDPIKRELDNLKPAGLSREYAEENFEEILLHNIQKNVDYQVDVGVGKYRDLIRDEKLAVIGAFYDFKNDFDRGCGRLTFINVNGEEDRDRIGNLPLFENISGGFKDIVVGRLKF
;
A
#
# COMPACT_ATOMS: atom_id res chain seq x y z
N MET A 1 11.13 0.40 3.56
CA MET A 1 9.68 0.55 3.83
C MET A 1 9.08 1.41 2.74
N ILE A 2 7.89 1.04 2.28
CA ILE A 2 7.10 1.71 1.25
C ILE A 2 5.78 2.06 1.90
N MET A 3 5.36 3.33 1.82
CA MET A 3 4.21 3.82 2.56
C MET A 3 3.23 4.51 1.62
N GLY A 4 2.03 3.94 1.49
CA GLY A 4 0.86 4.63 0.98
C GLY A 4 0.16 5.40 2.11
N HIS A 5 -0.81 6.22 1.76
CA HIS A 5 -1.57 7.00 2.74
C HIS A 5 -2.99 7.24 2.25
N SER A 6 -3.91 7.50 3.18
CA SER A 6 -5.27 7.93 2.87
C SER A 6 -5.25 9.13 1.90
N ASP A 7 -6.29 9.30 1.10
CA ASP A 7 -6.48 10.52 0.29
C ASP A 7 -5.34 10.85 -0.70
N CYS A 8 -4.62 9.84 -1.21
CA CYS A 8 -3.46 10.06 -2.08
C CYS A 8 -3.79 10.87 -3.35
N GLY A 9 -3.32 12.11 -3.40
CA GLY A 9 -3.60 13.04 -4.51
C GLY A 9 -3.08 12.57 -5.87
N ALA A 10 -1.93 11.88 -5.90
CA ALA A 10 -1.40 11.30 -7.14
C ALA A 10 -2.32 10.23 -7.71
N LEU A 11 -2.90 9.38 -6.86
CA LEU A 11 -3.86 8.36 -7.28
C LEU A 11 -5.21 8.96 -7.68
N LYS A 12 -5.67 10.01 -6.99
CA LYS A 12 -6.84 10.78 -7.44
C LYS A 12 -6.64 11.38 -8.82
N ALA A 13 -5.48 11.98 -9.08
CA ALA A 13 -5.13 12.52 -10.40
C ALA A 13 -5.04 11.41 -11.45
N PHE A 14 -4.45 10.27 -11.11
CA PHE A 14 -4.40 9.09 -11.99
C PHE A 14 -5.81 8.61 -12.37
N MET A 15 -6.70 8.46 -11.38
CA MET A 15 -8.08 8.01 -11.57
C MET A 15 -8.90 8.99 -12.42
N ARG A 16 -8.88 10.28 -12.07
CA ARG A 16 -9.65 11.34 -12.75
C ARG A 16 -9.11 11.71 -14.13
N GLY A 17 -7.88 11.31 -14.43
CA GLY A 17 -7.15 11.72 -15.63
C GLY A 17 -6.23 12.91 -15.36
N TYR A 18 -5.03 12.80 -15.92
CA TYR A 18 -3.92 13.75 -15.78
C TYR A 18 -3.33 14.16 -17.13
N GLU A 19 -4.03 13.84 -18.22
CA GLU A 19 -3.61 14.08 -19.60
C GLU A 19 -3.45 15.59 -19.93
N ASN A 20 -4.06 16.45 -19.12
CA ASN A 20 -3.97 17.92 -19.24
C ASN A 20 -2.96 18.55 -18.27
N THR A 21 -2.19 17.76 -17.53
CA THR A 21 -1.13 18.26 -16.63
C THR A 21 0.19 18.52 -17.38
N GLU A 22 1.16 19.15 -16.71
CA GLU A 22 2.49 19.40 -17.25
C GLU A 22 3.25 18.09 -17.50
N ASP A 23 4.11 18.06 -18.52
CA ASP A 23 4.86 16.85 -18.93
C ASP A 23 5.67 16.18 -17.81
N PRO A 24 6.33 16.91 -16.88
CA PRO A 24 6.98 16.27 -15.75
C PRO A 24 6.00 15.50 -14.86
N ILE A 25 4.82 16.06 -14.58
CA ILE A 25 3.79 15.42 -13.76
C ILE A 25 3.24 14.18 -14.46
N LYS A 26 3.00 14.26 -15.77
CA LYS A 26 2.59 13.09 -16.57
C LYS A 26 3.58 11.94 -16.46
N ARG A 27 4.88 12.23 -16.61
CA ARG A 27 5.94 11.22 -16.52
C ARG A 27 5.97 10.56 -15.14
N GLU A 28 5.77 11.32 -14.07
CA GLU A 28 5.70 10.76 -12.73
C GLU A 28 4.46 9.87 -12.54
N LEU A 29 3.28 10.30 -13.02
CA LEU A 29 2.05 9.53 -12.91
C LEU A 29 2.01 8.31 -13.85
N ASP A 30 2.75 8.34 -14.96
CA ASP A 30 2.92 7.20 -15.86
C ASP A 30 3.58 6.01 -15.15
N ASN A 31 4.42 6.26 -14.13
CA ASN A 31 5.04 5.21 -13.31
C ASN A 31 4.03 4.39 -12.50
N LEU A 32 2.78 4.85 -12.37
CA LEU A 32 1.70 4.14 -11.70
C LEU A 32 0.98 3.15 -12.63
N LYS A 33 1.09 3.30 -13.95
CA LYS A 33 0.40 2.44 -14.94
C LYS A 33 0.67 0.94 -14.74
N PRO A 34 1.92 0.49 -14.49
CA PRO A 34 2.20 -0.94 -14.34
C PRO A 34 1.53 -1.58 -13.11
N ALA A 35 1.12 -0.79 -12.11
CA ALA A 35 0.43 -1.29 -10.92
C ALA A 35 -1.01 -1.76 -11.20
N GLY A 36 -1.51 -1.60 -12.43
CA GLY A 36 -2.83 -2.09 -12.85
C GLY A 36 -3.99 -1.44 -12.10
N LEU A 37 -3.86 -0.16 -11.77
CA LEU A 37 -4.84 0.61 -10.99
C LEU A 37 -6.11 0.86 -11.81
N SER A 38 -7.27 0.82 -11.16
CA SER A 38 -8.55 1.12 -11.82
C SER A 38 -8.71 2.62 -12.06
N ARG A 39 -9.17 2.99 -13.27
CA ARG A 39 -9.72 4.32 -13.57
C ARG A 39 -11.24 4.29 -13.73
N GLU A 40 -11.84 3.11 -13.65
CA GLU A 40 -13.28 2.90 -13.76
C GLU A 40 -13.89 2.95 -12.36
N TYR A 41 -14.79 3.90 -12.15
CA TYR A 41 -15.53 4.11 -10.91
C TYR A 41 -16.84 4.84 -11.21
N ALA A 42 -17.81 4.70 -10.31
CA ALA A 42 -18.96 5.58 -10.20
C ALA A 42 -18.66 6.60 -9.09
N GLU A 43 -19.24 7.81 -9.13
CA GLU A 43 -18.91 8.84 -8.14
C GLU A 43 -19.21 8.39 -6.70
N GLU A 44 -20.24 7.56 -6.52
CA GLU A 44 -20.61 6.97 -5.23
C GLU A 44 -19.59 5.99 -4.64
N ASN A 45 -18.75 5.35 -5.47
CA ASN A 45 -17.75 4.38 -5.03
C ASN A 45 -16.31 4.88 -5.23
N PHE A 46 -16.11 6.15 -5.59
CA PHE A 46 -14.79 6.73 -5.84
C PHE A 46 -13.81 6.51 -4.69
N GLU A 47 -14.25 6.75 -3.44
CA GLU A 47 -13.38 6.60 -2.26
C GLU A 47 -12.98 5.14 -2.02
N GLU A 48 -13.88 4.19 -2.25
CA GLU A 48 -13.59 2.75 -2.13
C GLU A 48 -12.56 2.32 -3.18
N ILE A 49 -12.76 2.70 -4.45
CA ILE A 49 -11.81 2.41 -5.54
C ILE A 49 -10.47 3.11 -5.30
N LEU A 50 -10.48 4.32 -4.73
CA LEU A 50 -9.25 5.03 -4.35
C LEU A 50 -8.46 4.24 -3.29
N LEU A 51 -9.12 3.76 -2.24
CA LEU A 51 -8.49 2.94 -1.20
C LEU A 51 -7.91 1.64 -1.77
N HIS A 52 -8.65 0.97 -2.66
CA HIS A 52 -8.16 -0.22 -3.35
C HIS A 52 -6.92 0.11 -4.20
N ASN A 53 -6.96 1.19 -4.98
CA ASN A 53 -5.81 1.63 -5.77
C ASN A 53 -4.60 1.99 -4.91
N ILE A 54 -4.80 2.59 -3.72
CA ILE A 54 -3.70 2.87 -2.78
C ILE A 54 -3.05 1.56 -2.32
N GLN A 55 -3.87 0.60 -1.85
CA GLN A 55 -3.36 -0.71 -1.40
C GLN A 55 -2.62 -1.43 -2.53
N LYS A 56 -3.21 -1.48 -3.74
CA LYS A 56 -2.63 -2.13 -4.91
C LYS A 56 -1.33 -1.46 -5.37
N ASN A 57 -1.25 -0.14 -5.31
CA ASN A 57 0.01 0.56 -5.60
C ASN A 57 1.09 0.22 -4.57
N VAL A 58 0.76 0.16 -3.28
CA VAL A 58 1.74 -0.27 -2.26
C VAL A 58 2.22 -1.69 -2.54
N ASP A 59 1.32 -2.62 -2.82
CA ASP A 59 1.65 -4.02 -3.16
C ASP A 59 2.59 -4.09 -4.37
N TYR A 60 2.26 -3.38 -5.46
CA TYR A 60 3.13 -3.32 -6.66
C TYR A 60 4.53 -2.77 -6.35
N GLN A 61 4.62 -1.68 -5.58
CA GLN A 61 5.92 -1.09 -5.24
C GLN A 61 6.73 -2.03 -4.31
N VAL A 62 6.06 -2.79 -3.44
CA VAL A 62 6.70 -3.86 -2.66
C VAL A 62 7.26 -4.93 -3.58
N ASP A 63 6.49 -5.40 -4.56
CA ASP A 63 6.96 -6.41 -5.53
C ASP A 63 8.19 -5.93 -6.31
N VAL A 64 8.21 -4.66 -6.73
CA VAL A 64 9.39 -4.04 -7.36
C VAL A 64 10.60 -4.07 -6.41
N GLY A 65 10.39 -3.73 -5.13
CA GLY A 65 11.42 -3.80 -4.10
C GLY A 65 11.93 -5.23 -3.85
N VAL A 66 11.02 -6.20 -3.76
CA VAL A 66 11.33 -7.61 -3.57
C VAL A 66 12.14 -8.15 -4.75
N GLY A 67 11.73 -7.84 -5.98
CA GLY A 67 12.48 -8.21 -7.18
C GLY A 67 13.90 -7.64 -7.19
N LYS A 68 14.05 -6.37 -6.81
CA LYS A 68 15.36 -5.68 -6.78
C LYS A 68 16.32 -6.22 -5.71
N TYR A 69 15.80 -6.59 -4.54
CA TYR A 69 16.63 -6.97 -3.38
C TYR A 69 16.49 -8.43 -2.97
N ARG A 70 16.05 -9.29 -3.90
CA ARG A 70 15.74 -10.70 -3.66
C ARG A 70 16.80 -11.46 -2.86
N ASP A 71 18.08 -11.29 -3.19
CA ASP A 71 19.16 -12.01 -2.51
C ASP A 71 19.34 -11.54 -1.06
N LEU A 72 19.19 -10.24 -0.77
CA LEU A 72 19.27 -9.72 0.59
C LEU A 72 18.09 -10.15 1.45
N ILE A 73 16.90 -10.27 0.85
CA ILE A 73 15.69 -10.76 1.51
C ILE A 73 15.84 -12.25 1.83
N ARG A 74 16.30 -13.06 0.86
CA ARG A 74 16.55 -14.50 1.04
C ARG A 74 17.59 -14.76 2.13
N ASP A 75 18.60 -13.91 2.22
CA ASP A 75 19.65 -13.99 3.24
C ASP A 75 19.23 -13.38 4.60
N GLU A 76 17.97 -12.97 4.76
CA GLU A 76 17.41 -12.35 5.98
C GLU A 76 18.12 -11.04 6.41
N LYS A 77 18.80 -10.37 5.47
CA LYS A 77 19.51 -9.10 5.70
C LYS A 77 18.65 -7.87 5.43
N LEU A 78 17.51 -8.05 4.78
CA LEU A 78 16.60 -6.96 4.41
C LEU A 78 15.15 -7.44 4.44
N ALA A 79 14.24 -6.59 4.90
CA ALA A 79 12.81 -6.75 4.70
C ALA A 79 12.23 -5.55 3.93
N VAL A 80 11.34 -5.82 2.99
CA VAL A 80 10.53 -4.83 2.28
C VAL A 80 9.14 -4.87 2.89
N ILE A 81 8.72 -3.75 3.48
CA ILE A 81 7.43 -3.63 4.17
C ILE A 81 6.61 -2.58 3.44
N GLY A 82 5.41 -2.96 3.01
CA GLY A 82 4.33 -2.09 2.56
C GLY A 82 3.46 -1.68 3.73
N ALA A 83 3.26 -0.39 3.90
CA ALA A 83 2.46 0.19 4.96
C ALA A 83 1.45 1.21 4.42
N PHE A 84 0.37 1.41 5.17
CA PHE A 84 -0.66 2.39 4.92
C PHE A 84 -0.75 3.33 6.11
N TYR A 85 -0.54 4.63 5.87
CA TYR A 85 -0.76 5.67 6.87
C TYR A 85 -2.20 6.19 6.79
N ASP A 86 -2.98 5.81 7.79
CA ASP A 86 -4.42 6.02 7.85
C ASP A 86 -4.76 7.26 8.70
N PHE A 87 -4.94 8.41 8.06
CA PHE A 87 -5.41 9.62 8.75
C PHE A 87 -6.93 9.81 8.68
N LYS A 88 -7.64 9.05 7.82
CA LYS A 88 -9.11 9.13 7.68
C LYS A 88 -9.85 8.10 8.52
N ASN A 89 -9.12 7.23 9.23
CA ASN A 89 -9.67 6.08 9.94
C ASN A 89 -10.33 5.06 8.99
N ASP A 90 -9.74 4.84 7.81
CA ASP A 90 -10.18 3.88 6.81
C ASP A 90 -10.13 2.41 7.32
N PHE A 91 -9.29 2.13 8.32
CA PHE A 91 -9.16 0.80 8.95
C PHE A 91 -9.98 0.62 10.23
N ASP A 92 -10.72 1.63 10.69
CA ASP A 92 -11.46 1.63 11.96
C ASP A 92 -10.60 1.37 13.21
N ARG A 93 -9.36 1.88 13.22
CA ARG A 93 -8.37 1.71 14.31
C ARG A 93 -7.92 3.04 14.96
N GLY A 94 -8.58 4.12 14.59
CA GLY A 94 -8.26 5.51 14.93
C GLY A 94 -7.48 6.23 13.82
N CYS A 95 -7.55 7.55 13.81
CA CYS A 95 -6.79 8.40 12.88
C CYS A 95 -5.28 8.42 13.20
N GLY A 96 -4.47 8.60 12.16
CA GLY A 96 -3.01 8.71 12.23
C GLY A 96 -2.31 7.38 12.53
N ARG A 97 -2.95 6.25 12.23
CA ARG A 97 -2.40 4.91 12.49
C ARG A 97 -1.61 4.41 11.30
N LEU A 98 -0.57 3.64 11.59
CA LEU A 98 0.20 2.94 10.57
C LEU A 98 -0.22 1.46 10.57
N THR A 99 -0.62 0.97 9.41
CA THR A 99 -0.98 -0.44 9.21
C THR A 99 -0.02 -1.07 8.21
N PHE A 100 0.65 -2.15 8.58
CA PHE A 100 1.40 -3.00 7.68
C PHE A 100 0.43 -3.88 6.90
N ILE A 101 0.52 -3.78 5.57
CA ILE A 101 -0.41 -4.42 4.63
C ILE A 101 0.28 -5.44 3.72
N ASN A 102 1.61 -5.43 3.67
CA ASN A 102 2.43 -6.33 2.87
C ASN A 102 3.84 -6.46 3.46
N VAL A 103 4.39 -7.67 3.54
CA VAL A 103 5.79 -7.91 3.92
C VAL A 103 6.43 -8.90 2.95
N ASN A 104 7.45 -8.46 2.22
CA ASN A 104 8.17 -9.24 1.21
C ASN A 104 7.25 -9.91 0.16
N GLY A 105 6.09 -9.31 -0.13
CA GLY A 105 5.08 -9.86 -1.04
C GLY A 105 4.02 -10.73 -0.37
N GLU A 106 4.12 -11.00 0.93
CA GLU A 106 3.03 -11.64 1.69
C GLU A 106 2.01 -10.58 2.10
N GLU A 107 0.75 -10.81 1.74
CA GLU A 107 -0.38 -9.89 1.93
C GLU A 107 -1.39 -10.42 2.97
N ASP A 108 -1.31 -11.71 3.31
CA ASP A 108 -2.20 -12.31 4.29
C ASP A 108 -1.86 -11.83 5.70
N ARG A 109 -2.84 -11.22 6.36
CA ARG A 109 -2.69 -10.65 7.70
C ARG A 109 -2.13 -11.65 8.70
N ASP A 110 -2.65 -12.87 8.71
CA ASP A 110 -2.30 -13.87 9.73
C ASP A 110 -0.87 -14.37 9.49
N ARG A 111 -0.48 -14.55 8.22
CA ARG A 111 0.90 -14.88 7.87
C ARG A 111 1.88 -13.77 8.21
N ILE A 112 1.56 -12.51 7.89
CA ILE A 112 2.39 -11.36 8.26
C ILE A 112 2.59 -11.30 9.78
N GLY A 113 1.51 -11.42 10.56
CA GLY A 113 1.57 -11.36 12.03
C GLY A 113 2.42 -12.45 12.67
N ASN A 114 2.63 -13.57 11.96
CA ASN A 114 3.44 -14.71 12.39
C ASN A 114 4.89 -14.67 11.87
N LEU A 115 5.28 -13.67 11.08
CA LEU A 115 6.67 -13.55 10.64
C LEU A 115 7.61 -13.24 11.82
N PRO A 116 8.88 -13.71 11.79
CA PRO A 116 9.88 -13.42 12.83
C PRO A 116 10.06 -11.94 13.14
N LEU A 117 9.87 -11.08 12.14
CA LEU A 117 9.90 -9.62 12.25
C LEU A 117 8.95 -9.07 13.34
N PHE A 118 7.85 -9.78 13.62
CA PHE A 118 6.84 -9.37 14.59
C PHE A 118 6.90 -10.15 15.89
N GLU A 119 7.85 -11.06 16.11
CA GLU A 119 7.91 -11.89 17.33
C GLU A 119 7.92 -11.08 18.62
N ASN A 120 8.63 -9.95 18.63
CA ASN A 120 8.76 -9.07 19.80
C ASN A 120 7.60 -8.07 19.96
N ILE A 121 6.58 -8.16 19.12
CA ILE A 121 5.39 -7.32 19.20
C ILE A 121 4.28 -8.10 19.93
N SER A 122 3.69 -7.50 20.96
CA SER A 122 2.60 -8.14 21.71
C SER A 122 1.41 -8.45 20.80
N GLY A 123 0.74 -9.60 21.03
CA GLY A 123 -0.36 -10.06 20.17
C GLY A 123 -1.45 -9.01 19.94
N GLY A 124 -1.91 -8.35 21.00
CA GLY A 124 -2.90 -7.28 20.89
C GLY A 124 -2.42 -6.05 20.10
N PHE A 125 -1.10 -5.80 20.02
CA PHE A 125 -0.56 -4.74 19.17
C PHE A 125 -0.45 -5.21 17.71
N LYS A 126 -0.15 -6.50 17.44
CA LYS A 126 -0.16 -7.07 16.08
C LYS A 126 -1.50 -6.88 15.38
N ASP A 127 -2.60 -7.09 16.11
CA ASP A 127 -3.95 -6.91 15.58
C ASP A 127 -4.26 -5.47 15.17
N ILE A 128 -3.57 -4.50 15.77
CA ILE A 128 -3.71 -3.07 15.48
C ILE A 128 -2.79 -2.65 14.33
N VAL A 129 -1.58 -3.19 14.25
CA VAL A 129 -0.57 -2.75 13.27
C VAL A 129 -0.49 -3.58 12.01
N VAL A 130 -1.12 -4.76 11.95
CA VAL A 130 -1.21 -5.57 10.72
C VAL A 130 -2.65 -5.63 10.26
N GLY A 131 -2.91 -5.39 8.98
CA GLY A 131 -4.26 -5.35 8.45
C GLY A 131 -4.28 -5.34 6.93
N ARG A 132 -5.47 -5.49 6.38
CA ARG A 132 -5.73 -5.35 4.94
C ARG A 132 -7.15 -4.83 4.77
N LEU A 133 -7.34 -3.86 3.89
CA LEU A 133 -8.68 -3.38 3.56
C LEU A 133 -9.41 -4.46 2.75
N LYS A 134 -10.70 -4.60 3.03
CA LYS A 134 -11.60 -5.53 2.33
C LYS A 134 -12.47 -4.70 1.39
N PHE A 135 -12.55 -5.14 0.14
CA PHE A 135 -13.35 -4.54 -0.93
C PHE A 135 -14.28 -5.61 -1.48
#